data_AF-A0A6P4Z6T1-F1
#
_entry.id   AF-A0A6P4Z6T1-F1
#
_cell.length_a   1.000
_cell.length_b   1.000
_cell.length_c   1.000
_cell.angle_alpha   90.00
_cell.angle_beta   90.00
_cell.angle_gamma   90.00
#
_symmetry.space_group_name_H-M   'P 1'
#
loop_
_entity.id
_entity.type
_entity.pdbx_description
1 polymer ?
#
loop_
_entity_poly.entity_id
_entity_poly.type
_entity_poly.pdbx_seq_one_letter_code
_entity_poly.pdbx_strand_id
1 'polypeptide(L)'
;MSFDLKKISGTYKITGKSDNFGEIMQKLGVPPEALEKLLASEIKKEVTVSGDTFTDRTIFGRECANTHTLGQESEETDAVGNKRKVTYTMEGDTLVYVYPDYDGKGLVVQQTLRWTDDKTILHGLLAGDALVWSFPLTREKSSKMPFDLAKGTGTWKGTKRSDNYGEIMTKMGIPAEAQAMMKDAEFPLEITVSGNSFTSKGTLLGKTAENTFTLGQECDETDPTGKKRKVTYTMEGDTLVSVHPNHDGNGLVVRQTRRWLDDKTIRTEYKVGDLEGFTEMQKI
;
A
#
# COMPACT_ATOMS: atom_id res chain seq x y z
N MET A 1 15.18 17.43 -5.49
CA MET A 1 14.75 16.30 -4.62
C MET A 1 14.64 15.10 -5.55
N SER A 2 15.25 13.95 -5.25
CA SER A 2 15.17 12.78 -6.14
C SER A 2 13.77 12.17 -6.11
N PHE A 3 13.14 11.98 -7.27
CA PHE A 3 11.89 11.23 -7.39
C PHE A 3 12.17 9.76 -7.08
N ASP A 4 11.48 9.28 -6.06
CA ASP A 4 11.60 7.93 -5.56
C ASP A 4 10.23 7.29 -5.76
N LEU A 5 10.18 6.23 -6.57
CA LEU A 5 8.94 5.48 -6.83
C LEU A 5 8.30 5.04 -5.50
N LYS A 6 9.09 4.72 -4.46
CA LYS A 6 8.54 4.33 -3.17
C LYS A 6 7.73 5.46 -2.51
N LYS A 7 8.03 6.72 -2.83
CA LYS A 7 7.34 7.90 -2.29
C LYS A 7 6.03 8.22 -2.99
N ILE A 8 5.79 7.71 -4.20
CA ILE A 8 4.54 7.98 -4.93
C ILE A 8 3.35 7.18 -4.41
N SER A 9 3.56 6.24 -3.49
CA SER A 9 2.45 5.54 -2.84
C SER A 9 1.53 6.53 -2.10
N GLY A 10 0.24 6.52 -2.42
CA GLY A 10 -0.73 7.40 -1.78
C GLY A 10 -1.99 7.63 -2.61
N THR A 11 -2.89 8.43 -2.04
CA THR A 11 -4.13 8.87 -2.68
C THR A 11 -3.99 10.32 -3.12
N TYR A 12 -4.30 10.58 -4.39
CA TYR A 12 -4.17 11.89 -5.03
C TYR A 12 -5.50 12.34 -5.60
N LYS A 13 -5.72 13.65 -5.57
CA LYS A 13 -6.74 14.31 -6.37
C LYS A 13 -6.11 15.26 -7.36
N ILE A 14 -6.78 15.40 -8.50
CA ILE A 14 -6.52 16.50 -9.43
C ILE A 14 -7.09 17.77 -8.81
N THR A 15 -6.22 18.70 -8.41
CA THR A 15 -6.61 19.94 -7.72
C THR A 15 -6.59 21.16 -8.64
N GLY A 16 -6.14 21.01 -9.88
CA GLY A 16 -6.19 22.04 -10.90
C GLY A 16 -6.37 21.45 -12.29
N LYS A 17 -7.10 22.16 -13.14
CA LYS A 17 -7.19 21.89 -14.59
C LYS A 17 -6.74 23.16 -15.29
N SER A 18 -5.84 23.06 -16.25
CA SER A 18 -5.41 24.21 -17.05
C SER A 18 -6.50 24.59 -18.06
N ASP A 19 -6.45 25.83 -18.56
CA ASP A 19 -7.45 26.36 -19.48
C ASP A 19 -7.60 25.52 -20.77
N ASN A 20 -6.54 24.84 -21.20
CA ASN A 20 -6.52 23.99 -22.39
C ASN A 20 -6.83 22.50 -22.12
N PHE A 21 -7.24 22.12 -20.90
CA PHE A 21 -7.56 20.73 -20.56
C PHE A 21 -8.57 20.09 -21.51
N GLY A 22 -9.65 20.82 -21.83
CA GLY A 22 -10.72 20.34 -22.68
C GLY A 22 -10.26 20.01 -24.10
N GLU A 23 -9.48 20.92 -24.71
CA GLU A 23 -8.96 20.77 -26.08
C GLU A 23 -8.03 19.57 -26.21
N ILE A 24 -7.22 19.30 -25.19
CA ILE A 24 -6.27 18.18 -25.18
C ILE A 24 -7.00 16.86 -25.06
N MET A 25 -7.97 16.77 -24.15
CA MET A 25 -8.78 15.56 -24.00
C MET A 25 -9.52 15.21 -25.30
N GLN A 26 -10.03 16.22 -26.02
CA GLN A 26 -10.59 16.02 -27.36
C GLN A 26 -9.55 15.50 -28.36
N LYS A 27 -8.33 16.06 -28.37
CA LYS A 27 -7.23 15.57 -29.22
C LYS A 27 -6.81 14.12 -28.89
N LEU A 28 -6.89 13.75 -27.61
CA LEU A 28 -6.66 12.37 -27.14
C LEU A 28 -7.85 11.44 -27.40
N GLY A 29 -8.86 11.89 -28.14
CA GLY A 29 -10.01 11.07 -28.53
C GLY A 29 -11.05 10.88 -27.43
N VAL A 30 -11.02 11.68 -26.35
CA VAL A 30 -12.07 11.65 -25.33
C VAL A 30 -13.35 12.26 -25.93
N PRO A 31 -14.47 11.52 -25.99
CA PRO A 31 -15.72 12.04 -26.51
C PRO A 31 -16.21 13.26 -25.72
N PRO A 32 -16.88 14.26 -26.36
CA PRO A 32 -17.38 15.45 -25.67
C PRO A 32 -18.23 15.14 -24.42
N GLU A 33 -19.07 14.11 -24.49
CA GLU A 33 -19.93 13.69 -23.38
C GLU A 33 -19.12 13.11 -22.20
N ALA A 34 -18.02 12.42 -22.48
CA ALA A 34 -17.10 11.92 -21.45
C ALA A 34 -16.24 13.06 -20.89
N LEU A 35 -15.89 14.05 -21.71
CA LEU A 35 -15.13 15.22 -21.32
C LEU A 35 -15.89 16.12 -20.34
N GLU A 36 -17.18 16.35 -20.58
CA GLU A 36 -18.04 17.11 -19.66
C GLU A 36 -18.07 16.45 -18.27
N LYS A 37 -18.25 15.11 -18.23
CA LYS A 37 -18.17 14.30 -17.01
C LYS A 37 -16.78 14.41 -16.37
N LEU A 38 -15.70 14.35 -17.15
CA LEU A 38 -14.31 14.45 -16.69
C LEU A 38 -14.01 15.84 -16.09
N LEU A 39 -14.56 16.91 -16.67
CA LEU A 39 -14.45 18.28 -16.19
C LEU A 39 -15.22 18.49 -14.87
N ALA A 40 -16.38 17.87 -14.73
CA ALA A 40 -17.23 17.98 -13.53
C ALA A 40 -16.83 17.04 -12.38
N SER A 41 -16.08 15.96 -12.66
CA SER A 41 -15.78 14.94 -11.64
C SER A 41 -14.52 15.22 -10.82
N GLU A 42 -14.55 14.76 -9.58
CA GLU A 42 -13.36 14.53 -8.78
C GLU A 42 -12.69 13.22 -9.22
N ILE A 43 -11.49 13.31 -9.79
CA ILE A 43 -10.68 12.14 -10.15
C ILE A 43 -9.77 11.84 -8.96
N LYS A 44 -9.87 10.61 -8.44
CA LYS A 44 -8.97 10.09 -7.42
C LYS A 44 -8.03 9.07 -8.02
N LYS A 45 -6.76 9.15 -7.66
CA LYS A 45 -5.75 8.13 -7.99
C LYS A 45 -5.20 7.54 -6.71
N GLU A 46 -5.16 6.22 -6.63
CA GLU A 46 -4.44 5.48 -5.60
C GLU A 46 -3.25 4.80 -6.25
N VAL A 47 -2.06 4.99 -5.69
CA VAL A 47 -0.85 4.32 -6.17
C VAL A 47 -0.30 3.47 -5.03
N THR A 48 0.02 2.22 -5.33
CA THR A 48 0.76 1.31 -4.44
C THR A 48 2.05 0.87 -5.12
N VAL A 49 3.13 0.73 -4.37
CA VAL A 49 4.45 0.36 -4.90
C VAL A 49 5.01 -0.81 -4.09
N SER A 50 5.50 -1.83 -4.80
CA SER A 50 6.12 -3.04 -4.27
C SER A 50 7.39 -3.34 -5.06
N GLY A 51 8.55 -2.96 -4.51
CA GLY A 51 9.82 -3.05 -5.25
C GLY A 51 9.83 -2.15 -6.48
N ASP A 52 10.06 -2.75 -7.65
CA ASP A 52 10.05 -2.06 -8.96
C ASP A 52 8.69 -2.12 -9.67
N THR A 53 7.71 -2.78 -9.04
CA THR A 53 6.34 -2.88 -9.51
C THR A 53 5.47 -1.85 -8.80
N PHE A 54 4.57 -1.21 -9.53
CA PHE A 54 3.55 -0.34 -8.94
C PHE A 54 2.19 -0.61 -9.56
N THR A 55 1.15 -0.41 -8.76
CA THR A 55 -0.25 -0.48 -9.21
C THR A 55 -0.84 0.91 -9.10
N ASP A 56 -1.31 1.45 -10.22
CA ASP A 56 -2.14 2.65 -10.23
C ASP A 56 -3.61 2.25 -10.32
N ARG A 57 -4.42 2.78 -9.42
CA ARG A 57 -5.87 2.67 -9.43
C ARG A 57 -6.47 4.04 -9.67
N THR A 58 -7.18 4.20 -10.76
CA THR A 58 -7.94 5.41 -11.09
C THR A 58 -9.42 5.20 -10.77
N ILE A 59 -9.99 6.11 -9.97
CA ILE A 59 -11.39 6.10 -9.57
C ILE A 59 -12.07 7.30 -10.25
N PHE A 60 -12.88 7.02 -11.27
CA PHE A 60 -13.60 8.02 -12.07
C PHE A 60 -14.91 7.42 -12.61
N GLY A 61 -16.00 7.48 -11.86
CA GLY A 61 -17.30 6.85 -12.19
C GLY A 61 -17.30 5.32 -12.26
N ARG A 62 -16.12 4.73 -12.51
CA ARG A 62 -15.74 3.32 -12.47
C ARG A 62 -14.31 3.22 -11.95
N GLU A 63 -13.95 2.05 -11.46
CA GLU A 63 -12.60 1.76 -10.99
C GLU A 63 -11.81 1.03 -12.06
N CYS A 64 -10.57 1.47 -12.28
CA CYS A 64 -9.61 0.76 -13.13
C CYS A 64 -8.29 0.67 -12.38
N ALA A 65 -7.67 -0.50 -12.39
CA ALA A 65 -6.38 -0.74 -11.77
C ALA A 65 -5.44 -1.40 -12.77
N ASN A 66 -4.26 -0.80 -12.97
CA ASN A 66 -3.21 -1.31 -13.82
C ASN A 66 -1.95 -1.56 -13.00
N THR A 67 -1.18 -2.59 -13.34
CA THR A 67 0.05 -2.95 -12.63
C THR A 67 1.21 -2.97 -13.61
N HIS A 68 2.29 -2.30 -13.25
CA HIS A 68 3.41 -2.00 -14.13
C HIS A 68 4.73 -2.27 -13.42
N THR A 69 5.74 -2.68 -14.18
CA THR A 69 7.12 -2.83 -13.71
C THR A 69 8.02 -1.88 -14.49
N LEU A 70 8.89 -1.14 -13.80
CA LEU A 70 9.80 -0.19 -14.45
C LEU A 70 10.66 -0.87 -15.52
N GLY A 71 10.81 -0.20 -16.66
CA GLY A 71 11.61 -0.65 -17.81
C GLY A 71 10.96 -1.77 -18.62
N GLN A 72 9.76 -2.25 -18.26
CA GLN A 72 9.06 -3.30 -18.99
C GLN A 72 7.84 -2.72 -19.73
N GLU A 73 7.65 -3.16 -20.97
CA GLU A 73 6.41 -2.91 -21.71
C GLU A 73 5.26 -3.68 -21.05
N SER A 74 4.12 -3.02 -20.88
CA SER A 74 2.91 -3.61 -20.32
C SER A 74 1.67 -3.06 -21.04
N GLU A 75 0.53 -3.73 -20.88
CA GLU A 75 -0.76 -3.24 -21.37
C GLU A 75 -1.53 -2.62 -20.20
N GLU A 76 -1.99 -1.38 -20.36
CA GLU A 76 -2.95 -0.75 -19.46
C GLU A 76 -4.34 -0.70 -20.10
N THR A 77 -5.37 -0.78 -19.27
CA THR A 77 -6.73 -0.42 -19.67
C THR A 77 -7.05 0.97 -19.12
N ASP A 78 -7.57 1.86 -19.94
CA ASP A 78 -7.93 3.21 -19.49
C ASP A 78 -9.33 3.27 -18.86
N ALA A 79 -9.69 4.43 -18.33
CA ALA A 79 -10.98 4.68 -17.70
C ALA A 79 -12.18 4.75 -18.68
N VAL A 80 -11.99 4.50 -19.98
CA VAL A 80 -13.09 4.29 -20.95
C VAL A 80 -13.10 2.90 -21.59
N GLY A 81 -12.02 2.13 -21.47
CA GLY A 81 -11.93 0.69 -21.71
C GLY A 81 -10.95 0.35 -22.83
N ASN A 82 -10.21 1.35 -23.32
CA ASN A 82 -9.20 1.14 -24.33
C ASN A 82 -7.99 0.49 -23.69
N LYS A 83 -7.40 -0.44 -24.43
CA LYS A 83 -6.16 -1.10 -24.06
C LYS A 83 -5.02 -0.44 -24.81
N ARG A 84 -3.94 -0.10 -24.11
CA ARG A 84 -2.76 0.55 -24.69
C ARG A 84 -1.49 -0.07 -24.14
N LYS A 85 -0.48 -0.17 -25.01
CA LYS A 85 0.88 -0.49 -24.57
C LYS A 85 1.49 0.74 -23.92
N VAL A 86 2.22 0.51 -22.83
CA VAL A 86 2.89 1.57 -22.08
C VAL A 86 4.20 1.03 -21.51
N THR A 87 5.23 1.87 -21.51
CA THR A 87 6.51 1.60 -20.84
C THR A 87 6.81 2.73 -19.87
N TYR A 88 7.13 2.40 -18.62
CA TYR A 88 7.51 3.35 -17.58
C TYR A 88 9.02 3.32 -17.36
N THR A 89 9.66 4.49 -17.34
CA THR A 89 11.11 4.66 -17.13
C THR A 89 11.39 5.79 -16.13
N MET A 90 12.52 5.70 -15.45
CA MET A 90 13.01 6.77 -14.58
C MET A 90 14.05 7.60 -15.32
N GLU A 91 13.78 8.88 -15.50
CA GLU A 91 14.74 9.86 -16.04
C GLU A 91 15.11 10.86 -14.94
N GLY A 92 16.21 10.58 -14.24
CA GLY A 92 16.64 11.38 -13.09
C GLY A 92 15.58 11.38 -11.98
N ASP A 93 14.97 12.54 -11.75
CA ASP A 93 13.89 12.77 -10.78
C ASP A 93 12.50 12.89 -11.42
N THR A 94 12.30 12.27 -12.58
CA THR A 94 11.02 12.25 -13.28
C THR A 94 10.67 10.83 -13.67
N LEU A 95 9.46 10.37 -13.30
CA LEU A 95 8.89 9.16 -13.89
C LEU A 95 8.32 9.53 -15.25
N VAL A 96 8.82 8.86 -16.28
CA VAL A 96 8.39 9.04 -17.67
C VAL A 96 7.64 7.80 -18.09
N TYR A 97 6.56 7.96 -18.84
CA TYR A 97 5.89 6.82 -19.45
C TYR A 97 5.37 7.14 -20.82
N VAL A 98 5.60 6.19 -21.72
CA VAL A 98 5.45 6.37 -23.15
C VAL A 98 4.47 5.37 -23.69
N TYR A 99 3.47 5.90 -24.39
CA TYR A 99 2.54 5.20 -25.24
C TYR A 99 3.06 5.31 -26.68
N PRO A 100 3.61 4.22 -27.26
CA PRO A 100 4.15 4.27 -28.62
C PRO A 100 3.06 4.42 -29.69
N ASP A 101 1.82 4.05 -29.37
CA ASP A 101 0.66 4.18 -30.26
C ASP A 101 -0.62 4.40 -29.43
N TYR A 102 -0.92 5.66 -29.13
CA TYR A 102 -2.01 6.04 -28.23
C TYR A 102 -3.39 5.97 -28.89
N ASP A 103 -3.47 6.30 -30.18
CA ASP A 103 -4.73 6.38 -30.95
C ASP A 103 -4.91 5.23 -31.96
N GLY A 104 -3.97 4.29 -32.02
CA GLY A 104 -3.97 3.21 -33.01
C GLY A 104 -3.52 3.65 -34.41
N LYS A 105 -3.02 4.89 -34.55
CA LYS A 105 -2.59 5.51 -35.80
C LYS A 105 -1.15 6.01 -35.74
N GLY A 106 -0.40 5.63 -34.71
CA GLY A 106 1.01 6.00 -34.51
C GLY A 106 1.21 7.28 -33.71
N LEU A 107 0.18 7.80 -33.02
CA LEU A 107 0.35 8.93 -32.11
C LEU A 107 1.17 8.51 -30.89
N VAL A 108 2.39 9.01 -30.78
CA VAL A 108 3.21 8.85 -29.58
C VAL A 108 2.76 9.84 -28.52
N VAL A 109 2.43 9.34 -27.33
CA VAL A 109 2.14 10.15 -26.14
C VAL A 109 3.15 9.83 -25.07
N GLN A 110 3.78 10.86 -24.53
CA GLN A 110 4.65 10.77 -23.37
C GLN A 110 4.00 11.51 -22.20
N GLN A 111 4.06 10.93 -21.02
CA GLN A 111 3.63 11.56 -19.79
C GLN A 111 4.76 11.55 -18.78
N THR A 112 4.74 12.53 -17.88
CA THR A 112 5.77 12.72 -16.87
C THR A 112 5.12 12.99 -15.51
N LEU A 113 5.67 12.40 -14.46
CA LEU A 113 5.35 12.74 -13.07
C LEU A 113 6.62 13.22 -12.40
N ARG A 114 6.57 14.42 -11.80
CA ARG A 114 7.65 14.97 -10.97
C ARG A 114 7.11 15.55 -9.67
N TRP A 115 7.82 15.37 -8.57
CA TRP A 115 7.48 16.04 -7.32
C TRP A 115 7.81 17.52 -7.42
N THR A 116 6.84 18.39 -7.08
CA THR A 116 7.11 19.83 -6.90
C THR A 116 7.35 20.17 -5.43
N ASP A 117 6.76 19.40 -4.52
CA ASP A 117 6.92 19.49 -3.07
C ASP A 117 6.64 18.12 -2.42
N ASP A 118 6.42 18.06 -1.10
CA ASP A 118 6.18 16.82 -0.34
C ASP A 118 4.80 16.17 -0.58
N LYS A 119 3.89 16.89 -1.23
CA LYS A 119 2.47 16.52 -1.39
C LYS A 119 1.97 16.67 -2.82
N THR A 120 2.70 17.35 -3.68
CA THR A 120 2.24 17.71 -5.02
C THR A 120 3.13 17.06 -6.06
N ILE A 121 2.51 16.29 -6.94
CA ILE A 121 3.12 15.78 -8.16
C ILE A 121 2.62 16.64 -9.31
N LEU A 122 3.52 17.18 -10.10
CA LEU A 122 3.18 17.77 -11.38
C LEU A 122 3.12 16.65 -12.42
N HIS A 123 1.95 16.46 -13.00
CA HIS A 123 1.73 15.54 -14.11
C HIS A 123 1.79 16.32 -15.42
N GLY A 124 2.79 16.05 -16.25
CA GLY A 124 2.95 16.61 -17.59
C GLY A 124 2.55 15.64 -18.71
N LEU A 125 2.03 16.16 -19.82
CA LEU A 125 1.70 15.39 -21.03
C LEU A 125 2.32 16.03 -22.27
N LEU A 126 2.83 15.19 -23.16
CA LEU A 126 3.39 15.52 -24.47
C LEU A 126 2.74 14.58 -25.50
N ALA A 127 2.15 15.14 -26.55
CA ALA A 127 1.54 14.37 -27.63
C ALA A 127 2.12 14.86 -28.97
N GLY A 128 2.96 14.03 -29.61
CA GLY A 128 3.78 14.45 -30.75
C GLY A 128 4.71 15.63 -30.40
N ASP A 129 4.83 16.60 -31.31
CA ASP A 129 5.71 17.79 -31.14
C ASP A 129 5.09 18.89 -30.25
N ALA A 130 3.86 18.69 -29.77
CA ALA A 130 3.15 19.69 -28.99
C ALA A 130 3.29 19.38 -27.49
N LEU A 131 4.08 20.21 -26.78
CA LEU A 131 4.06 20.26 -25.32
C LEU A 131 2.71 20.83 -24.89
N VAL A 132 1.83 19.97 -24.41
CA VAL A 132 0.53 20.42 -23.94
C VAL A 132 0.17 19.65 -22.70
N TRP A 133 0.41 20.32 -21.57
CA TRP A 133 -0.29 20.20 -20.29
C TRP A 133 0.63 19.91 -19.11
N SER A 134 0.39 20.62 -18.01
CA SER A 134 0.82 20.18 -16.70
C SER A 134 -0.28 20.49 -15.68
N PHE A 135 -0.59 19.56 -14.79
CA PHE A 135 -1.55 19.80 -13.72
C PHE A 135 -1.03 19.26 -12.38
N PRO A 136 -1.36 19.94 -11.27
CA PRO A 136 -1.01 19.44 -9.96
C PRO A 136 -1.95 18.29 -9.57
N LEU A 137 -1.33 17.17 -9.23
CA LEU A 137 -1.92 16.12 -8.42
C LEU A 137 -1.53 16.42 -6.98
N THR A 138 -2.48 16.88 -6.18
CA THR A 138 -2.23 17.10 -4.75
C THR A 138 -2.69 15.88 -3.98
N ARG A 139 -1.80 15.36 -3.15
CA ARG A 139 -2.08 14.33 -2.17
C ARG A 139 -3.09 14.89 -1.16
N GLU A 140 -4.27 14.28 -1.07
CA GLU A 140 -5.45 14.79 -0.31
C GLU A 140 -5.29 14.87 1.22
N LYS A 141 -4.08 14.68 1.73
CA LYS A 141 -3.69 13.95 2.95
C LYS A 141 -3.11 12.63 2.55
N SER A 142 -1.96 12.34 3.14
CA SER A 142 -1.44 11.01 3.29
C SER A 142 -2.55 10.10 3.84
N SER A 143 -3.27 9.41 2.94
CA SER A 143 -3.42 7.97 3.14
C SER A 143 -2.00 7.49 3.42
N LYS A 144 -1.81 7.09 4.68
CA LYS A 144 -0.53 6.74 5.28
C LYS A 144 0.24 5.85 4.32
N MET A 145 1.58 5.94 4.32
CA MET A 145 2.45 4.91 3.73
C MET A 145 1.83 3.52 3.96
N PRO A 146 1.86 2.59 2.98
CA PRO A 146 1.02 1.38 2.85
C PRO A 146 1.18 0.34 3.99
N PHE A 147 1.00 0.77 5.24
CA PHE A 147 1.60 0.26 6.45
C PHE A 147 3.11 0.52 6.58
N ASP A 148 3.49 1.55 7.34
CA ASP A 148 4.88 1.81 7.72
C ASP A 148 5.35 0.79 8.78
N LEU A 149 6.16 -0.19 8.36
CA LEU A 149 6.76 -1.20 9.24
C LEU A 149 7.72 -0.57 10.27
N ALA A 150 8.51 0.41 9.87
CA ALA A 150 9.51 1.03 10.74
C ALA A 150 8.85 1.80 11.90
N LYS A 151 7.64 2.33 11.67
CA LYS A 151 6.80 2.94 12.72
C LYS A 151 6.42 1.97 13.84
N GLY A 152 6.51 0.66 13.59
CA GLY A 152 6.32 -0.37 14.62
C GLY A 152 7.37 -0.36 15.73
N THR A 153 8.54 0.25 15.51
CA THR A 153 9.60 0.32 16.54
C THR A 153 9.20 1.18 17.73
N GLY A 154 9.13 0.60 18.92
CA GLY A 154 8.92 1.25 20.21
C GLY A 154 8.24 0.31 21.22
N THR A 155 7.81 0.87 22.35
CA THR A 155 7.15 0.09 23.40
C THR A 155 5.64 0.20 23.27
N TRP A 156 4.95 -0.93 23.21
CA TRP A 156 3.51 -0.99 23.01
C TRP A 156 2.79 -1.48 24.25
N LYS A 157 1.59 -0.96 24.50
CA LYS A 157 0.69 -1.40 25.56
C LYS A 157 -0.72 -1.61 25.02
N GLY A 158 -1.37 -2.72 25.39
CA GLY A 158 -2.74 -3.00 25.00
C GLY A 158 -3.73 -2.01 25.62
N THR A 159 -4.61 -1.43 24.80
CA THR A 159 -5.59 -0.42 25.24
C THR A 159 -7.04 -0.86 25.04
N LYS A 160 -7.35 -1.50 23.91
CA LYS A 160 -8.69 -2.06 23.64
C LYS A 160 -8.60 -3.46 23.07
N ARG A 161 -9.66 -4.23 23.25
CA ARG A 161 -9.81 -5.59 22.71
C ARG A 161 -11.29 -5.94 22.56
N SER A 162 -11.62 -6.87 21.66
CA SER A 162 -12.97 -7.41 21.56
C SER A 162 -13.31 -8.27 22.79
N ASP A 163 -14.61 -8.41 23.08
CA ASP A 163 -15.08 -9.16 24.27
C ASP A 163 -14.68 -10.64 24.22
N ASN A 164 -14.64 -11.22 23.02
CA ASN A 164 -14.22 -12.60 22.78
C ASN A 164 -12.68 -12.78 22.69
N TYR A 165 -11.88 -11.77 23.01
CA TYR A 165 -10.41 -11.86 22.89
C TYR A 165 -9.81 -13.02 23.70
N GLY A 166 -10.34 -13.30 24.89
CA GLY A 166 -9.88 -14.43 25.70
C GLY A 166 -10.11 -15.78 25.03
N GLU A 167 -11.22 -15.95 24.31
CA GLU A 167 -11.52 -17.15 23.53
C GLU A 167 -10.55 -17.29 22.35
N ILE A 168 -10.26 -16.18 21.66
CA ILE A 168 -9.29 -16.13 20.57
C ILE A 168 -7.90 -16.55 21.08
N MET A 169 -7.43 -15.99 22.20
CA MET A 169 -6.14 -16.34 22.79
C MET A 169 -6.08 -17.82 23.18
N THR A 170 -7.15 -18.33 23.79
CA THR A 170 -7.27 -19.75 24.17
C THR A 170 -7.21 -20.65 22.94
N LYS A 171 -7.90 -20.28 21.85
CA LYS A 171 -7.90 -21.03 20.59
C LYS A 171 -6.55 -21.02 19.88
N MET A 172 -5.79 -19.93 19.98
CA MET A 172 -4.39 -19.89 19.53
C MET A 172 -3.43 -20.67 20.45
N GLY A 173 -3.93 -21.26 21.54
CA GLY A 173 -3.15 -22.09 22.46
C GLY A 173 -2.38 -21.29 23.51
N ILE A 174 -2.80 -20.06 23.82
CA ILE A 174 -2.19 -19.24 24.87
C ILE A 174 -2.86 -19.56 26.22
N PRO A 175 -2.10 -20.03 27.23
CA PRO A 175 -2.66 -20.36 28.55
C PRO A 175 -3.25 -19.15 29.29
N ALA A 176 -4.27 -19.37 30.12
CA ALA A 176 -4.94 -18.32 30.89
C ALA A 176 -3.97 -17.51 31.79
N GLU A 177 -2.97 -18.17 32.36
CA GLU A 177 -1.91 -17.54 33.16
C GLU A 177 -1.10 -16.52 32.34
N ALA A 178 -0.71 -16.92 31.12
CA ALA A 178 -0.02 -16.03 30.18
C ALA A 178 -0.93 -14.89 29.70
N GLN A 179 -2.22 -15.16 29.47
CA GLN A 179 -3.21 -14.13 29.12
C GLN A 179 -3.34 -13.06 30.21
N ALA A 180 -3.35 -13.47 31.49
CA ALA A 180 -3.40 -12.54 32.61
C ALA A 180 -2.15 -11.65 32.67
N MET A 181 -0.96 -12.23 32.46
CA MET A 181 0.30 -11.48 32.44
C MET A 181 0.39 -10.49 31.28
N MET A 182 -0.16 -10.84 30.10
CA MET A 182 -0.16 -9.97 28.92
C MET A 182 -1.11 -8.78 29.04
N LYS A 183 -2.05 -8.78 29.99
CA LYS A 183 -3.09 -7.74 30.09
C LYS A 183 -2.50 -6.34 30.30
N ASP A 184 -1.47 -6.25 31.14
CA ASP A 184 -0.81 -4.99 31.52
C ASP A 184 0.66 -4.94 31.09
N ALA A 185 1.13 -5.95 30.36
CA ALA A 185 2.49 -6.02 29.88
C ALA A 185 2.80 -4.92 28.86
N GLU A 186 4.04 -4.46 28.92
CA GLU A 186 4.66 -3.65 27.88
C GLU A 186 5.37 -4.56 26.90
N PHE A 187 5.25 -4.24 25.61
CA PHE A 187 5.79 -5.01 24.50
C PHE A 187 6.81 -4.16 23.75
N PRO A 188 8.09 -4.16 24.18
CA PRO A 188 9.16 -3.55 23.41
C PRO A 188 9.32 -4.29 22.09
N LEU A 189 9.23 -3.54 20.99
CA LEU A 189 9.36 -4.04 19.63
C LEU A 189 10.36 -3.18 18.86
N GLU A 190 11.35 -3.80 18.27
CA GLU A 190 12.30 -3.16 17.36
C GLU A 190 12.12 -3.76 15.96
N ILE A 191 11.90 -2.90 14.97
CA ILE A 191 11.76 -3.30 13.57
C ILE A 191 12.80 -2.56 12.73
N THR A 192 13.61 -3.32 12.00
CA THR A 192 14.54 -2.82 11.00
C THR A 192 14.06 -3.24 9.62
N VAL A 193 13.90 -2.30 8.69
CA VAL A 193 13.41 -2.56 7.33
C VAL A 193 14.55 -2.41 6.33
N SER A 194 14.71 -3.39 5.44
CA SER A 194 15.70 -3.38 4.36
C SER A 194 15.07 -3.89 3.07
N GLY A 195 14.68 -2.96 2.19
CA GLY A 195 14.03 -3.30 0.93
C GLY A 195 12.70 -4.00 1.15
N ASN A 196 12.59 -5.25 0.69
CA ASN A 196 11.39 -6.09 0.83
C ASN A 196 11.42 -7.01 2.08
N SER A 197 12.47 -6.89 2.90
CA SER A 197 12.63 -7.68 4.11
C SER A 197 12.63 -6.80 5.35
N PHE A 198 12.20 -7.36 6.48
CA PHE A 198 12.27 -6.69 7.77
C PHE A 198 12.66 -7.66 8.87
N THR A 199 13.45 -7.19 9.82
CA THR A 199 13.80 -7.90 11.04
C THR A 199 12.97 -7.34 12.18
N SER A 200 12.25 -8.21 12.87
CA SER A 200 11.44 -7.88 14.04
C SER A 200 12.05 -8.53 15.28
N LYS A 201 12.34 -7.72 16.28
CA LYS A 201 12.85 -8.14 17.58
C LYS A 201 11.87 -7.71 18.66
N GLY A 202 11.12 -8.67 19.19
CA GLY A 202 10.09 -8.43 20.20
C GLY A 202 10.46 -9.06 21.52
N THR A 203 10.20 -8.35 22.62
CA THR A 203 10.33 -8.89 23.98
C THR A 203 8.97 -9.04 24.63
N LEU A 204 8.69 -10.22 25.17
CA LEU A 204 7.47 -10.54 25.90
C LEU A 204 7.80 -11.32 27.17
N LEU A 205 7.35 -10.83 28.32
CA LEU A 205 7.54 -11.47 29.63
C LEU A 205 9.01 -11.87 29.91
N GLY A 206 9.95 -10.99 29.52
CA GLY A 206 11.39 -11.21 29.71
C GLY A 206 12.05 -12.15 28.69
N LYS A 207 11.31 -12.68 27.72
CA LYS A 207 11.85 -13.47 26.61
C LYS A 207 11.87 -12.65 25.33
N THR A 208 12.99 -12.67 24.63
CA THR A 208 13.17 -11.96 23.36
C THR A 208 13.21 -12.95 22.20
N ALA A 209 12.49 -12.64 21.12
CA ALA A 209 12.61 -13.35 19.86
C ALA A 209 12.97 -12.36 18.76
N GLU A 210 13.86 -12.79 17.86
CA GLU A 210 14.29 -12.04 16.68
C GLU A 210 14.03 -12.89 15.44
N ASN A 211 13.32 -12.33 14.48
CA ASN A 211 12.94 -13.01 13.25
C ASN A 211 13.13 -12.06 12.06
N THR A 212 13.59 -12.61 10.92
CA THR A 212 13.71 -11.86 9.67
C THR A 212 12.73 -12.42 8.66
N PHE A 213 11.95 -11.53 8.06
CA PHE A 213 10.87 -11.84 7.15
C PHE A 213 11.10 -11.18 5.80
N THR A 214 10.66 -11.81 4.73
CA THR A 214 10.57 -11.21 3.39
C THR A 214 9.11 -11.18 2.97
N LEU A 215 8.60 -10.01 2.59
CA LEU A 215 7.19 -9.87 2.22
C LEU A 215 6.85 -10.77 1.01
N GLY A 216 5.71 -11.44 1.09
CA GLY A 216 5.22 -12.39 0.09
C GLY A 216 5.86 -13.78 0.16
N GLN A 217 6.84 -14.01 1.04
CA GLN A 217 7.51 -15.30 1.19
C GLN A 217 7.13 -15.97 2.51
N GLU A 218 6.87 -17.27 2.45
CA GLU A 218 6.68 -18.09 3.65
C GLU A 218 8.02 -18.31 4.35
N CYS A 219 8.06 -18.17 5.67
CA CYS A 219 9.23 -18.49 6.49
C CYS A 219 8.82 -19.01 7.87
N ASP A 220 9.80 -19.51 8.63
CA ASP A 220 9.59 -19.95 10.01
C ASP A 220 9.74 -18.79 10.99
N GLU A 221 8.67 -18.50 11.73
CA GLU A 221 8.63 -17.56 12.85
C GLU A 221 8.81 -18.30 14.17
N THR A 222 9.76 -17.85 14.97
CA THR A 222 9.94 -18.30 16.36
C THR A 222 9.33 -17.28 17.30
N ASP A 223 8.35 -17.69 18.09
CA ASP A 223 7.78 -16.82 19.11
C ASP A 223 8.68 -16.71 20.36
N PRO A 224 8.44 -15.74 21.26
CA PRO A 224 9.20 -15.62 22.50
C PRO A 224 9.16 -16.85 23.42
N THR A 225 8.24 -17.80 23.20
CA THR A 225 8.17 -19.07 23.96
C THR A 225 9.03 -20.17 23.34
N GLY A 226 9.62 -19.93 22.16
CA GLY A 226 10.45 -20.87 21.41
C GLY A 226 9.67 -21.74 20.41
N LYS A 227 8.35 -21.52 20.26
CA LYS A 227 7.53 -22.28 19.30
C LYS A 227 7.74 -21.73 17.90
N LYS A 228 8.05 -22.63 16.96
CA LYS A 228 8.25 -22.32 15.54
C LYS A 228 7.00 -22.58 14.74
N ARG A 229 6.60 -21.65 13.87
CA ARG A 229 5.45 -21.76 12.98
C ARG A 229 5.72 -21.11 11.64
N LYS A 230 5.10 -21.62 10.59
CA LYS A 230 5.14 -20.98 9.27
C LYS A 230 4.28 -19.73 9.25
N VAL A 231 4.78 -18.66 8.65
CA VAL A 231 4.05 -17.42 8.44
C VAL A 231 4.42 -16.80 7.11
N THR A 232 3.43 -16.17 6.47
CA THR A 232 3.63 -15.29 5.31
C THR A 232 3.11 -13.91 5.65
N TYR A 233 3.95 -12.89 5.48
CA TYR A 233 3.57 -11.48 5.62
C TYR A 233 3.34 -10.86 4.24
N THR A 234 2.19 -10.22 4.02
CA THR A 234 1.85 -9.51 2.79
C THR A 234 1.33 -8.11 3.08
N MET A 235 1.58 -7.18 2.14
CA MET A 235 0.96 -5.87 2.16
C MET A 235 -0.31 -5.92 1.33
N GLU A 236 -1.46 -5.65 1.96
CA GLU A 236 -2.76 -5.56 1.29
C GLU A 236 -3.31 -4.14 1.52
N GLY A 237 -3.10 -3.26 0.53
CA GLY A 237 -3.50 -1.86 0.63
C GLY A 237 -2.75 -1.10 1.73
N ASP A 238 -3.46 -0.68 2.77
CA ASP A 238 -2.93 0.03 3.94
C ASP A 238 -2.67 -0.89 5.16
N THR A 239 -2.74 -2.20 4.94
CA THR A 239 -2.66 -3.20 6.00
C THR A 239 -1.49 -4.16 5.81
N LEU A 240 -0.87 -4.52 6.94
CA LEU A 240 0.06 -5.66 7.00
C LEU A 240 -0.73 -6.89 7.41
N VAL A 241 -0.81 -7.86 6.51
CA VAL A 241 -1.48 -9.14 6.74
C VAL A 241 -0.43 -10.20 7.05
N SER A 242 -0.67 -10.98 8.10
CA SER A 242 0.11 -12.20 8.36
C SER A 242 -0.81 -13.41 8.40
N VAL A 243 -0.42 -14.47 7.68
CA VAL A 243 -1.15 -15.73 7.62
C VAL A 243 -0.28 -16.85 8.14
N HIS A 244 -0.75 -17.54 9.17
CA HIS A 244 -0.20 -18.78 9.69
C HIS A 244 -1.10 -19.93 9.23
N PRO A 245 -0.68 -20.75 8.24
CA PRO A 245 -1.53 -21.81 7.68
C PRO A 245 -1.72 -22.99 8.65
N ASN A 246 -0.84 -23.15 9.63
CA ASN A 246 -0.93 -24.20 10.63
C ASN A 246 -0.37 -23.71 11.98
N HIS A 247 -1.17 -22.92 12.71
CA HIS A 247 -0.74 -22.26 13.94
C HIS A 247 -0.61 -23.21 15.14
N ASP A 248 -1.48 -24.21 15.26
CA ASP A 248 -1.48 -25.15 16.39
C ASP A 248 -0.73 -26.45 16.12
N GLY A 249 -0.36 -26.71 14.85
CA GLY A 249 0.21 -27.97 14.40
C GLY A 249 -0.83 -28.94 13.84
N ASN A 250 -2.13 -28.66 14.03
CA ASN A 250 -3.26 -29.50 13.65
C ASN A 250 -4.16 -28.87 12.56
N GLY A 251 -3.68 -27.82 11.87
CA GLY A 251 -4.36 -27.17 10.75
C GLY A 251 -5.12 -25.90 11.10
N LEU A 252 -4.98 -25.36 12.31
CA LEU A 252 -5.62 -24.08 12.66
C LEU A 252 -5.01 -22.93 11.84
N VAL A 253 -5.78 -22.37 10.93
CA VAL A 253 -5.40 -21.17 10.17
C VAL A 253 -5.64 -19.93 11.02
N VAL A 254 -4.61 -19.10 11.15
CA VAL A 254 -4.68 -17.79 11.80
C VAL A 254 -4.34 -16.71 10.78
N ARG A 255 -5.23 -15.74 10.61
CA ARG A 255 -4.98 -14.52 9.83
C ARG A 255 -5.03 -13.33 10.76
N GLN A 256 -4.03 -12.46 10.68
CA GLN A 256 -3.98 -11.20 11.41
C GLN A 256 -3.83 -10.05 10.43
N THR A 257 -4.69 -9.06 10.55
CA THR A 257 -4.66 -7.84 9.72
C THR A 257 -4.31 -6.66 10.61
N ARG A 258 -3.17 -6.03 10.36
CA ARG A 258 -2.67 -4.90 11.16
C ARG A 258 -2.84 -3.60 10.40
N ARG A 259 -3.34 -2.57 11.08
CA ARG A 259 -3.47 -1.22 10.51
C ARG A 259 -3.19 -0.12 11.51
N TRP A 260 -2.61 0.97 11.03
CA TRP A 260 -2.36 2.17 11.81
C TRP A 260 -3.64 3.01 11.96
N LEU A 261 -4.20 3.12 13.17
CA LEU A 261 -5.32 4.03 13.43
C LEU A 261 -4.84 5.49 13.48
N ASP A 262 -3.69 5.75 14.10
CA ASP A 262 -3.05 7.07 14.16
C ASP A 262 -1.51 6.93 14.17
N ASP A 263 -0.79 7.86 14.79
CA ASP A 263 0.67 7.84 14.93
C ASP A 263 1.23 6.96 16.04
N LYS A 264 0.40 6.65 17.01
CA LYS A 264 0.74 5.87 18.19
C LYS A 264 -0.17 4.67 18.39
N THR A 265 -1.22 4.50 17.60
CA THR A 265 -2.20 3.42 17.78
C THR A 265 -2.22 2.47 16.60
N ILE A 266 -2.06 1.19 16.87
CA ILE A 266 -2.20 0.09 15.92
C ILE A 266 -3.39 -0.79 16.31
N ARG A 267 -4.18 -1.20 15.33
CA ARG A 267 -5.25 -2.19 15.48
C ARG A 267 -4.83 -3.48 14.78
N THR A 268 -5.01 -4.60 15.46
CA THR A 268 -4.83 -5.94 14.91
C THR A 268 -6.17 -6.66 14.93
N GLU A 269 -6.65 -7.04 13.77
CA GLU A 269 -7.85 -7.86 13.60
C GLU A 269 -7.43 -9.32 13.43
N TYR A 270 -8.13 -10.23 14.10
CA TYR A 270 -7.83 -11.65 14.12
C TYR A 270 -8.96 -12.41 13.44
N LYS A 271 -8.60 -13.41 12.64
CA LYS A 271 -9.46 -14.48 12.19
C LYS A 271 -8.79 -15.81 12.51
N VAL A 272 -9.36 -16.55 13.46
CA VAL A 272 -8.81 -17.76 14.07
C VAL A 272 -9.85 -18.88 13.95
N GLY A 273 -9.79 -19.62 12.84
CA GLY A 273 -10.88 -20.52 12.44
C GLY A 273 -12.19 -19.73 12.25
N ASP A 274 -13.22 -20.09 13.00
CA ASP A 274 -14.54 -19.46 13.07
C ASP A 274 -14.62 -18.23 14.00
N LEU A 275 -13.56 -17.91 14.76
CA LEU A 275 -13.55 -16.74 15.63
C LEU A 275 -12.94 -15.52 14.93
N GLU A 276 -13.59 -14.37 15.08
CA GLU A 276 -13.09 -13.07 14.63
C GLU A 276 -13.10 -12.07 15.79
N GLY A 277 -12.10 -11.20 15.86
CA GLY A 277 -12.00 -10.19 16.92
C GLY A 277 -10.85 -9.23 16.70
N PHE A 278 -10.55 -8.37 17.67
CA PHE A 278 -9.50 -7.37 17.51
C PHE A 278 -8.79 -6.99 18.81
N THR A 279 -7.61 -6.40 18.67
CA THR A 279 -6.91 -5.64 19.71
C THR A 279 -6.47 -4.30 19.18
N GLU A 280 -6.33 -3.34 20.08
CA GLU A 280 -5.66 -2.07 19.85
C GLU A 280 -4.51 -1.95 20.84
N MET A 281 -3.35 -1.55 20.34
CA MET A 281 -2.18 -1.23 21.15
C MET A 281 -1.77 0.21 20.90
N GLN A 282 -1.29 0.86 21.95
CA GLN A 282 -0.76 2.21 21.89
C GLN A 282 0.73 2.22 22.25
N LYS A 283 1.51 2.98 21.47
CA LYS A 283 2.91 3.27 21.72
C LYS A 283 3.03 4.24 22.89
N ILE A 284 3.80 3.86 23.90
CA ILE A 284 4.08 4.66 25.11
C ILE A 284 5.44 5.36 25.01
#